data_AF-A0A2E7ZNM7-F1
#
_entry.id   AF-A0A2E7ZNM7-F1
#
_cell.length_a   1.000
_cell.length_b   1.000
_cell.length_c   1.000
_cell.angle_alpha   90.00
_cell.angle_beta   90.00
_cell.angle_gamma   90.00
#
_symmetry.space_group_name_H-M   'P 1'
#
loop_
_entity.id
_entity.type
_entity.pdbx_description
1 polymer ?
#
loop_
_entity_poly.entity_id
_entity_poly.type
_entity_poly.pdbx_seq_one_letter_code
_entity_poly.pdbx_strand_id
1 'polypeptide(L)'
;MQHPDCFEKTDSLKSGCFYTVEAIQHCYRINEPDHFLKDMEIHFMGYFDNKEQFHHFNRLKSHSAAKTSLLDLFSLTDLKSLDFYQLKDRMLEDTDYSSDGATEMVKKTVDAFIERSESDRGIIHSVEELKRKHLKEYLAPPDLAH
;
A
#
# COMPACT_ATOMS: atom_id res chain seq x y z
N MET A 1 -6.30 12.12 2.41
CA MET A 1 -5.95 11.35 3.62
C MET A 1 -7.20 11.00 4.40
N GLN A 2 -7.64 9.75 4.31
CA GLN A 2 -8.59 9.21 5.28
C GLN A 2 -7.76 8.78 6.52
N HIS A 3 -7.89 9.51 7.63
CA HIS A 3 -7.34 9.22 8.97
C HIS A 3 -5.82 9.40 9.22
N PRO A 4 -5.29 10.63 9.18
CA PRO A 4 -3.91 10.93 9.60
C PRO A 4 -3.60 10.60 11.08
N ASP A 5 -4.62 10.39 11.92
CA ASP A 5 -4.43 10.14 13.35
C ASP A 5 -4.05 8.69 13.68
N CYS A 6 -4.46 7.74 12.84
CA CYS A 6 -4.31 6.30 13.07
C CYS A 6 -3.04 5.72 12.46
N PHE A 7 -2.58 6.31 11.36
CA PHE A 7 -1.43 5.84 10.60
C PHE A 7 -0.27 6.83 10.65
N GLU A 8 0.94 6.32 10.52
CA GLU A 8 2.16 7.13 10.49
C GLU A 8 2.99 6.75 9.26
N LYS A 9 3.44 7.76 8.50
CA LYS A 9 4.28 7.52 7.32
C LYS A 9 5.56 6.81 7.75
N THR A 10 5.98 5.81 6.99
CA THR A 10 7.17 5.02 7.29
C THR A 10 7.99 4.72 6.03
N ASP A 11 9.30 4.72 6.21
CA ASP A 11 10.27 4.31 5.19
C ASP A 11 10.75 2.87 5.40
N SER A 12 10.12 2.13 6.30
CA SER A 12 10.43 0.72 6.59
C SER A 12 9.16 -0.12 6.72
N LEU A 13 9.19 -1.31 6.12
CA LEU A 13 8.12 -2.31 6.19
C LEU A 13 8.55 -3.44 7.11
N LYS A 14 7.78 -3.67 8.17
CA LYS A 14 8.01 -4.69 9.19
C LYS A 14 6.96 -5.78 9.01
N SER A 15 7.40 -7.02 8.85
CA SER A 15 6.48 -8.15 8.79
C SER A 15 5.69 -8.29 10.09
N GLY A 16 4.43 -8.73 9.97
CA GLY A 16 3.49 -8.78 11.10
C GLY A 16 2.80 -7.46 11.41
N CYS A 17 3.03 -6.38 10.65
CA CYS A 17 2.39 -5.08 10.85
C CYS A 17 1.31 -4.77 9.80
N PHE A 18 0.48 -3.78 10.11
CA PHE A 18 -0.62 -3.31 9.26
C PHE A 18 -0.25 -1.98 8.62
N TYR A 19 -0.60 -1.82 7.35
CA TYR A 19 -0.23 -0.65 6.57
C TYR A 19 -1.39 -0.18 5.70
N THR A 20 -1.50 1.12 5.52
CA THR A 20 -2.11 1.74 4.34
C THR A 20 -1.03 2.02 3.31
N VAL A 21 -1.36 1.75 2.05
CA VAL A 21 -0.51 1.97 0.89
C VAL A 21 -1.19 3.01 0.02
N GLU A 22 -0.48 4.08 -0.28
CA GLU A 22 -0.87 5.11 -1.24
C GLU A 22 0.07 5.04 -2.44
N ALA A 23 -0.51 4.85 -3.62
CA ALA A 23 0.24 4.84 -4.87
C ALA A 23 -0.41 5.78 -5.88
N ILE A 24 0.43 6.52 -6.61
CA ILE A 24 -0.01 7.32 -7.75
C ILE A 24 0.63 6.73 -9.00
N GLN A 25 -0.20 6.30 -9.93
CA GLN A 25 0.23 5.76 -11.22
C GLN A 25 -0.16 6.73 -12.33
N HIS A 26 0.78 7.07 -13.21
CA HIS A 26 0.47 7.79 -14.43
C HIS A 26 -0.24 6.86 -15.42
N CYS A 27 -1.42 7.27 -15.90
CA CYS A 27 -2.14 6.53 -16.93
C CYS A 27 -2.06 7.27 -18.27
N TYR A 28 -1.58 6.57 -19.30
CA TYR A 28 -1.59 7.07 -20.67
C TYR A 28 -2.86 6.61 -21.38
N ARG A 29 -3.61 7.56 -21.97
CA ARG A 29 -4.69 7.24 -22.92
C ARG A 29 -4.10 7.19 -24.32
N ILE A 30 -4.17 6.02 -24.95
CA ILE A 30 -3.54 5.74 -26.24
C ILE A 30 -4.19 6.53 -27.42
N ASN A 31 -5.38 7.12 -27.25
CA ASN A 31 -6.22 7.58 -28.36
C ASN A 31 -6.63 9.06 -28.37
N GLU A 32 -6.08 9.94 -27.53
CA GLU A 32 -6.42 11.38 -27.58
C GLU A 32 -5.15 12.25 -27.78
N PRO A 33 -5.13 13.15 -28.80
CA PRO A 33 -3.96 13.94 -29.16
C PRO A 33 -3.59 15.00 -28.10
N ASP A 34 -4.57 15.41 -27.28
CA ASP A 34 -4.35 16.25 -26.11
C ASP A 34 -4.15 15.37 -24.88
N HIS A 35 -2.88 15.22 -24.48
CA HIS A 35 -2.42 14.39 -23.38
C HIS A 35 -2.95 14.88 -22.02
N PHE A 36 -4.20 14.57 -21.69
CA PHE A 36 -4.68 14.67 -20.31
C PHE A 36 -4.23 13.42 -19.53
N LEU A 37 -3.03 13.54 -18.93
CA LEU A 37 -2.52 12.64 -17.90
C LEU A 37 -3.50 12.67 -16.71
N LYS A 38 -4.33 11.65 -16.56
CA LYS A 38 -5.07 11.47 -15.31
C LYS A 38 -4.30 10.48 -14.44
N ASP A 39 -3.67 11.02 -13.41
CA ASP A 39 -3.06 10.24 -12.34
C ASP A 39 -4.15 9.35 -11.72
N MET A 40 -3.89 8.05 -11.66
CA MET A 40 -4.73 7.10 -10.94
C MET A 40 -4.17 6.97 -9.53
N GLU A 41 -5.00 7.35 -8.56
CA GLU A 41 -4.72 7.14 -7.15
C GLU A 41 -5.20 5.74 -6.73
N ILE A 42 -4.29 4.97 -6.15
CA ILE A 42 -4.56 3.66 -5.56
C ILE A 42 -4.37 3.82 -4.05
N HIS A 43 -5.39 3.47 -3.28
CA HIS A 43 -5.33 3.45 -1.83
C HIS A 43 -5.93 2.15 -1.32
N PHE A 44 -5.17 1.40 -0.54
CA PHE A 44 -5.66 0.20 0.15
C PHE A 44 -4.95 -0.02 1.48
N MET A 45 -5.59 -0.79 2.35
CA MET A 45 -5.01 -1.23 3.61
C MET A 45 -4.76 -2.73 3.58
N GLY A 46 -3.64 -3.18 4.13
CA GLY A 46 -3.33 -4.59 4.24
C GLY A 46 -2.41 -4.94 5.40
N TYR A 47 -2.37 -6.22 5.71
CA TYR A 47 -1.41 -6.86 6.62
C TYR A 47 -0.19 -7.33 5.82
N PHE A 48 1.02 -7.01 6.27
CA PHE A 48 2.27 -7.40 5.61
C PHE A 48 2.87 -8.64 6.28
N ASP A 49 3.01 -9.75 5.55
CA ASP A 49 3.54 -11.01 6.09
C ASP A 49 5.06 -11.18 5.89
N ASN A 50 5.61 -12.26 6.45
CA ASN A 50 7.03 -12.62 6.33
C ASN A 50 7.43 -13.19 4.96
N LYS A 51 6.49 -13.28 4.01
CA LYS A 51 6.71 -13.72 2.62
C LYS A 51 6.58 -12.56 1.64
N GLU A 52 6.71 -11.34 2.15
CA GLU A 52 6.62 -10.10 1.37
C GLU A 52 5.26 -9.94 0.67
N GLN A 53 4.17 -10.38 1.30
CA GLN A 53 2.80 -10.25 0.77
C GLN A 53 1.97 -9.29 1.61
N PHE A 54 1.23 -8.42 0.92
CA PHE A 54 0.12 -7.68 1.51
C PHE A 54 -1.18 -8.48 1.39
N HIS A 55 -1.80 -8.80 2.52
CA HIS A 55 -3.13 -9.39 2.60
C HIS A 55 -4.14 -8.28 2.85
N HIS A 56 -5.07 -8.08 1.93
CA HIS A 56 -6.00 -6.95 1.97
C HIS A 56 -7.40 -7.34 1.50
N PHE A 57 -8.39 -6.53 1.87
CA PHE A 57 -9.77 -6.69 1.41
C PHE A 57 -10.14 -5.55 0.48
N ASN A 58 -10.46 -5.88 -0.77
CA ASN A 58 -10.91 -4.88 -1.74
C ASN A 58 -12.27 -4.25 -1.37
N ARG A 59 -13.10 -4.95 -0.59
CA ARG A 59 -14.46 -4.54 -0.21
C ARG A 59 -14.83 -5.07 1.18
N LEU A 60 -15.63 -4.32 1.93
CA LEU A 60 -16.12 -4.72 3.26
C LEU A 60 -16.88 -6.06 3.24
N LYS A 61 -17.60 -6.36 2.16
CA LYS A 61 -18.37 -7.61 2.02
C LYS A 61 -17.56 -8.81 1.50
N SER A 62 -16.26 -8.65 1.22
CA SER A 62 -15.43 -9.74 0.70
C SER A 62 -15.25 -10.85 1.74
N HIS A 63 -15.41 -12.11 1.36
CA HIS A 63 -15.27 -13.24 2.29
C HIS A 63 -13.81 -13.73 2.41
N SER A 64 -12.97 -13.39 1.45
CA SER A 64 -11.55 -13.73 1.41
C SER A 64 -10.68 -12.50 1.17
N ALA A 65 -9.50 -12.50 1.76
CA ALA A 65 -8.49 -11.49 1.51
C ALA A 65 -7.78 -11.78 0.17
N ALA A 66 -7.56 -10.73 -0.61
CA ALA A 66 -6.64 -10.75 -1.73
C ALA A 66 -5.20 -10.69 -1.23
N LYS A 67 -4.26 -11.10 -2.10
CA LYS A 67 -2.83 -11.02 -1.83
C LYS A 67 -2.16 -10.25 -2.95
N THR A 68 -1.30 -9.31 -2.59
CA THR A 68 -0.46 -8.59 -3.55
C THR A 68 0.97 -8.63 -3.04
N SER A 69 1.89 -9.12 -3.87
CA SER A 69 3.29 -9.19 -3.47
C SER A 69 3.93 -7.81 -3.46
N LEU A 70 4.94 -7.64 -2.63
CA LEU A 70 5.75 -6.42 -2.58
C LEU A 70 6.39 -6.14 -3.95
N LEU A 71 6.87 -7.19 -4.62
CA LEU A 71 7.40 -7.14 -5.98
C LEU A 71 6.38 -6.55 -6.95
N ASP A 72 5.12 -7.01 -6.92
CA ASP A 72 4.08 -6.53 -7.83
C ASP A 72 3.80 -5.04 -7.62
N LEU A 73 3.75 -4.57 -6.36
CA LEU A 73 3.53 -3.17 -6.03
C LEU A 73 4.65 -2.26 -6.55
N PHE A 74 5.91 -2.68 -6.38
CA PHE A 74 7.05 -1.90 -6.89
C PHE A 74 7.26 -2.05 -8.40
N SER A 75 6.68 -3.08 -9.02
CA SER A 75 6.78 -3.31 -10.48
C SER A 75 5.66 -2.62 -11.27
N LEU A 76 4.78 -1.86 -10.61
CA LEU A 76 3.78 -1.04 -11.30
C LEU A 76 4.49 -0.08 -12.25
N THR A 77 4.11 -0.12 -13.54
CA THR A 77 4.66 0.78 -14.56
C THR A 77 4.21 2.22 -14.28
N ASP A 78 5.09 3.18 -14.57
CA ASP A 78 4.78 4.62 -14.48
C ASP A 78 4.29 5.07 -13.10
N LEU A 79 4.83 4.43 -12.07
CA LEU A 79 4.58 4.73 -10.67
C LEU A 79 5.25 6.06 -10.28
N LYS A 80 4.43 7.10 -10.11
CA LYS A 80 4.86 8.44 -9.70
C LYS A 80 5.26 8.50 -8.23
N SER A 81 4.45 7.89 -7.37
CA SER A 81 4.71 7.77 -5.95
C SER A 81 4.18 6.47 -5.40
N LEU A 82 4.85 5.99 -4.35
CA LEU A 82 4.42 4.85 -3.54
C LEU A 82 4.88 5.11 -2.12
N ASP A 83 3.91 5.35 -1.26
CA ASP A 83 4.08 5.71 0.14
C ASP A 83 3.36 4.69 1.02
N PHE A 84 3.99 4.38 2.15
CA PHE A 84 3.49 3.43 3.13
C PHE A 84 3.26 4.14 4.45
N TYR A 85 2.16 3.79 5.11
CA TYR A 85 1.81 4.31 6.42
C TYR A 85 1.48 3.16 7.34
N GLN A 86 2.19 3.04 8.45
CA GLN A 86 1.99 1.98 9.43
C GLN A 86 0.86 2.34 10.39
N LEU A 87 0.00 1.38 10.72
CA LEU A 87 -0.99 1.53 11.78
C LEU A 87 -0.28 1.66 13.13
N LYS A 88 -0.63 2.69 13.91
CA LYS A 88 -0.05 2.91 15.24
C LYS A 88 -0.52 1.82 16.22
N ASP A 89 0.39 1.30 17.05
CA ASP A 89 0.09 0.20 17.98
C ASP A 89 -1.09 0.50 18.92
N ARG A 90 -1.22 1.74 19.40
CA ARG A 90 -2.35 2.20 20.23
C ARG A 90 -3.73 1.94 19.58
N MET A 91 -3.78 1.86 18.26
CA MET A 91 -5.03 1.66 17.51
C MET A 91 -5.38 0.17 17.34
N LEU A 92 -4.47 -0.75 17.69
CA LEU A 92 -4.76 -2.19 17.76
C LEU A 92 -5.57 -2.53 19.02
N GLU A 93 -5.46 -1.72 20.07
CA GLU A 93 -6.09 -1.96 21.38
C GLU A 93 -7.48 -1.31 21.47
N ASP A 94 -7.66 -0.10 20.92
CA ASP A 94 -8.95 0.58 20.87
C ASP A 94 -9.80 0.02 19.71
N THR A 95 -10.74 -0.88 19.98
CA THR A 95 -11.63 -1.48 18.95
C THR A 95 -12.95 -0.72 18.75
N ASP A 96 -13.07 0.44 19.39
CA ASP A 96 -14.28 1.28 19.47
C ASP A 96 -14.14 2.55 18.61
N TYR A 97 -13.89 2.37 17.31
CA TYR A 97 -13.88 3.47 16.35
C TYR A 97 -15.26 3.65 15.69
N SER A 98 -15.62 4.91 15.43
CA SER A 98 -16.91 5.30 14.84
C SER A 98 -17.19 4.63 13.48
N SER A 99 -18.47 4.45 13.15
CA SER A 99 -18.96 3.73 11.96
C SER A 99 -18.78 4.52 10.66
N ASP A 100 -17.54 4.80 10.26
CA ASP A 100 -17.22 5.11 8.87
C ASP A 100 -16.68 3.86 8.17
N GLY A 101 -16.98 3.71 6.89
CA GLY A 101 -16.64 2.51 6.11
C GLY A 101 -15.12 2.24 6.00
N ALA A 102 -14.29 3.27 6.11
CA ALA A 102 -12.83 3.15 6.15
C ALA A 102 -12.36 2.49 7.47
N THR A 103 -12.96 2.90 8.60
CA THR A 103 -12.73 2.32 9.92
C THR A 103 -13.13 0.85 9.98
N GLU A 104 -14.26 0.50 9.37
CA GLU A 104 -14.72 -0.91 9.33
C GLU A 104 -13.73 -1.80 8.56
N MET A 105 -13.08 -1.28 7.52
CA MET A 105 -12.07 -2.02 6.78
C MET A 105 -10.80 -2.26 7.61
N VAL A 106 -10.40 -1.26 8.41
CA VAL A 106 -9.29 -1.38 9.37
C VAL A 106 -9.57 -2.51 10.35
N LYS A 107 -10.72 -2.44 11.03
CA LYS A 107 -11.14 -3.45 12.01
C LYS A 107 -11.17 -4.84 11.40
N LYS A 108 -11.82 -4.99 10.25
CA LYS A 108 -11.89 -6.27 9.54
C LYS A 108 -10.51 -6.84 9.21
N THR A 109 -9.59 -6.01 8.74
CA THR A 109 -8.25 -6.46 8.36
C THR A 109 -7.44 -6.84 9.60
N VAL A 110 -7.53 -6.06 10.68
CA VAL A 110 -6.90 -6.39 11.96
C VAL A 110 -7.44 -7.71 12.51
N ASP A 111 -8.77 -7.84 12.65
CA ASP A 111 -9.42 -9.05 13.17
C ASP A 111 -9.02 -10.31 12.39
N ALA A 112 -8.85 -10.20 11.07
CA ALA A 112 -8.50 -11.33 10.22
C ALA A 112 -7.04 -11.81 10.36
N PHE A 113 -6.12 -10.95 10.83
CA PHE A 113 -4.68 -11.23 10.79
C PHE A 113 -3.94 -10.99 12.11
N ILE A 114 -4.58 -10.46 13.15
CA ILE A 114 -3.93 -10.12 14.42
C ILE A 114 -3.28 -11.33 15.09
N GLU A 115 -3.95 -12.49 15.07
CA GLU A 115 -3.40 -13.74 15.63
C GLU A 115 -2.17 -14.26 14.88
N ARG A 116 -2.01 -13.86 13.60
CA ARG A 116 -0.84 -14.21 12.79
C ARG A 116 0.34 -13.26 12.98
N SER A 117 0.09 -12.04 13.48
CA SER A 117 1.08 -10.96 13.61
C SER A 117 2.36 -11.45 14.26
N GLU A 118 2.26 -12.08 15.44
CA GLU A 118 3.43 -12.57 16.20
C GLU A 118 4.27 -13.57 15.41
N SER A 119 3.63 -14.48 14.66
CA SER A 119 4.33 -15.52 13.90
C SER A 119 5.07 -14.98 12.68
N ASP A 120 4.58 -13.88 12.09
CA ASP A 120 5.19 -13.27 10.92
C ASP A 120 6.18 -12.16 11.30
N ARG A 121 6.29 -11.74 12.57
CA ARG A 121 7.21 -10.68 13.01
C ARG A 121 8.69 -11.04 12.84
N GLY A 122 9.50 -10.02 12.56
CA GLY A 122 10.97 -10.10 12.63
C GLY A 122 11.73 -9.74 11.36
N ILE A 123 11.05 -9.57 10.22
CA ILE A 123 11.66 -9.11 8.97
C ILE A 123 11.39 -7.63 8.79
N ILE A 124 12.43 -6.86 8.46
CA ILE A 124 12.34 -5.42 8.20
C ILE A 124 12.96 -5.14 6.84
N HIS A 125 12.22 -4.49 5.97
CA HIS A 125 12.70 -4.02 4.68
C HIS A 125 12.74 -2.49 4.63
N SER A 126 13.82 -1.94 4.08
CA SER A 126 13.88 -0.53 3.70
C SER A 126 13.08 -0.31 2.42
N VAL A 127 12.13 0.63 2.44
CA VAL A 127 11.35 1.01 1.26
C VAL A 127 12.27 1.54 0.15
N GLU A 128 13.32 2.27 0.52
CA GLU A 128 14.26 2.83 -0.45
C GLU A 128 15.07 1.73 -1.17
N GLU A 129 15.55 0.73 -0.43
CA GLU A 129 16.29 -0.40 -1.02
C GLU A 129 15.40 -1.21 -1.98
N LEU A 130 14.13 -1.41 -1.60
CA LEU A 130 13.15 -2.08 -2.46
C LEU A 130 12.85 -1.26 -3.72
N LYS A 131 12.70 0.07 -3.59
CA LYS A 131 12.57 0.97 -4.74
C LYS A 131 13.76 0.85 -5.68
N ARG A 132 15.00 0.89 -5.17
CA ARG A 132 16.21 0.75 -6.00
C ARG A 132 16.30 -0.62 -6.70
N LYS A 133 15.82 -1.69 -6.07
CA LYS A 133 15.85 -3.05 -6.62
C LYS A 133 14.81 -3.28 -7.71
N HIS A 134 13.66 -2.60 -7.63
CA HIS A 134 12.47 -2.93 -8.42
C HIS A 134 11.98 -1.81 -9.34
N LEU A 135 12.18 -0.54 -9.01
CA LEU A 135 12.13 0.52 -10.01
C LEU A 135 13.36 0.35 -10.90
N LYS A 136 13.14 -0.26 -12.07
CA LYS A 136 13.99 0.04 -13.23
C LYS A 136 14.06 1.55 -13.29
N GLU A 137 15.28 2.07 -13.23
CA GLU A 137 15.60 3.48 -13.23
C GLU A 137 14.64 4.26 -14.14
N TYR A 138 14.29 5.47 -13.68
CA TYR A 138 13.88 6.62 -14.47
C TYR A 138 14.73 6.71 -15.76
N LEU A 139 14.45 5.89 -16.75
CA LEU A 139 14.66 6.24 -18.14
C LEU A 139 13.51 7.18 -18.43
N ALA A 140 13.73 8.45 -18.04
CA ALA A 140 13.01 9.55 -18.65
C ALA A 140 12.87 9.22 -20.14
N PRO A 141 11.69 9.41 -20.75
CA PRO A 141 11.64 9.48 -22.20
C PRO A 141 12.76 10.45 -22.59
N PRO A 142 13.67 10.09 -23.52
CA PRO A 142 14.66 11.04 -23.97
C PRO A 142 13.89 12.31 -24.32
N ASP A 143 14.29 13.43 -23.72
CA ASP A 143 13.84 14.74 -24.13
C ASP A 143 13.70 14.70 -25.65
N LEU A 144 12.48 14.91 -26.13
CA LEU A 144 12.20 15.16 -27.53
C LEU A 144 12.80 16.52 -27.86
N ALA A 145 14.12 16.60 -27.84
CA ALA A 145 14.92 17.64 -28.46
C ALA A 145 15.01 17.26 -29.94
N HIS A 146 13.97 17.64 -30.69
CA HIS A 146 14.01 17.78 -32.13
C HIS A 146 13.56 19.18 -32.52
#